data_AF-A0A5B7TQ04-F1
#
_entry.id   AF-A0A5B7TQ04-F1
#
_cell.length_a   1.000
_cell.length_b   1.000
_cell.length_c   1.000
_cell.angle_alpha   90.00
_cell.angle_beta   90.00
_cell.angle_gamma   90.00
#
_symmetry.space_group_name_H-M   'P 1'
#
loop_
_entity.id
_entity.type
_entity.pdbx_description
1 polymer ?
#
loop_
_entity_poly.entity_id
_entity_poly.type
_entity_poly.pdbx_seq_one_letter_code
_entity_poly.pdbx_strand_id
1 'polypeptide(L)'
;MSTISRWVLPCYHTDSEFSTEPITIDLTENLNLILSNEVWNRKFEYGFTGGLKNTDVKDIKRASVIIFPRFISGTVNENRIQELIEKHCGKLPEYLKVENYKSWSHNIGFSVIEVEYKKPLKTIPIKKDFAGYIPNWNEEFLHTYHKHFAVLKELKFFFLAGLHLSFPTTSIVIRDDSSINDGFFQISSGKRKYATLKASSSFMHEVLIEKNKLKNLIGNLNGLATKWHFNLWPIKRYLTAVESYQISMDNLLDLLYSLEGLFSKNTSSDIIKMTCVLSIANNKREAKVLKEILDISFRIRNDIAHGERSYDLYDKVKIGGKEKLAQDIYWKVKVIVAQMIILATSKLMTNPDMRNLKFNDNDFLELIYKK
;
A
#
# COMPACT_ATOMS: atom_id res chain seq x y z
N MET A 1 12.87 -22.32 -19.34
CA MET A 1 13.22 -20.98 -18.85
C MET A 1 11.93 -20.29 -18.44
N SER A 2 11.92 -19.61 -17.30
CA SER A 2 10.78 -18.84 -16.78
C SER A 2 10.86 -17.36 -17.19
N THR A 3 9.73 -16.67 -17.09
CA THR A 3 9.65 -15.20 -17.24
C THR A 3 9.48 -14.59 -15.86
N ILE A 4 10.22 -13.54 -15.53
CA ILE A 4 10.10 -12.84 -14.25
C ILE A 4 9.69 -11.40 -14.51
N SER A 5 8.65 -10.94 -13.82
CA SER A 5 8.22 -9.55 -13.84
C SER A 5 8.42 -8.94 -12.47
N ARG A 6 8.97 -7.72 -12.44
CA ARG A 6 9.35 -7.03 -11.21
C ARG A 6 8.91 -5.59 -11.22
N TRP A 7 8.50 -5.07 -10.08
CA TRP A 7 8.39 -3.63 -9.84
C TRP A 7 9.33 -3.28 -8.70
N VAL A 8 10.37 -2.51 -9.03
CA VAL A 8 11.37 -2.02 -8.09
C VAL A 8 10.96 -0.62 -7.66
N LEU A 9 10.83 -0.43 -6.34
CA LEU A 9 10.31 0.79 -5.73
C LEU A 9 11.24 1.23 -4.59
N PRO A 10 11.54 2.53 -4.46
CA PRO A 10 12.30 3.04 -3.32
C PRO A 10 11.47 2.88 -2.03
N CYS A 11 12.14 2.70 -0.88
CA CYS A 11 11.45 2.62 0.41
C CYS A 11 12.25 3.18 1.60
N TYR A 12 11.54 3.62 2.64
CA TYR A 12 12.14 4.01 3.94
C TYR A 12 11.97 2.92 5.03
N HIS A 13 11.75 1.68 4.62
CA HIS A 13 11.65 0.56 5.54
C HIS A 13 12.99 0.30 6.23
N THR A 14 12.95 0.21 7.54
CA THR A 14 14.11 -0.03 8.41
C THR A 14 13.87 -1.29 9.19
N ASP A 15 14.89 -2.14 9.29
CA ASP A 15 14.86 -3.31 10.16
C ASP A 15 15.09 -2.89 11.61
N SER A 16 14.34 -3.47 12.57
CA SER A 16 14.47 -3.10 13.99
C SER A 16 15.84 -3.39 14.60
N GLU A 17 16.60 -4.31 14.03
CA GLU A 17 17.97 -4.64 14.43
C GLU A 17 19.01 -3.83 13.61
N PHE A 18 18.54 -2.87 12.80
CA PHE A 18 19.36 -2.12 11.84
C PHE A 18 20.10 -3.02 10.83
N SER A 19 19.58 -4.22 10.58
CA SER A 19 20.11 -5.14 9.59
C SER A 19 19.86 -4.64 8.17
N THR A 20 20.80 -4.92 7.26
CA THR A 20 20.61 -4.69 5.82
C THR A 20 20.29 -5.96 5.03
N GLU A 21 20.09 -7.07 5.72
CA GLU A 21 19.73 -8.33 5.08
C GLU A 21 18.35 -8.21 4.41
N PRO A 22 18.17 -8.77 3.20
CA PRO A 22 16.89 -8.72 2.52
C PRO A 22 15.82 -9.53 3.28
N ILE A 23 14.66 -8.92 3.49
CA ILE A 23 13.48 -9.58 4.04
C ILE A 23 12.63 -10.06 2.87
N THR A 24 12.45 -11.37 2.74
CA THR A 24 11.63 -11.97 1.67
C THR A 24 10.32 -12.50 2.22
N ILE A 25 9.21 -12.08 1.61
CA ILE A 25 7.86 -12.49 1.96
C ILE A 25 7.27 -13.21 0.74
N ASP A 26 7.00 -14.50 0.87
CA ASP A 26 6.34 -15.29 -0.17
C ASP A 26 4.84 -15.02 -0.14
N LEU A 27 4.28 -14.65 -1.28
CA LEU A 27 2.86 -14.34 -1.48
C LEU A 27 2.24 -15.22 -2.57
N THR A 28 2.88 -16.34 -2.93
CA THR A 28 2.45 -17.21 -4.03
C THR A 28 1.04 -17.75 -3.78
N GLU A 29 0.80 -18.30 -2.59
CA GLU A 29 -0.52 -18.81 -2.22
C GLU A 29 -1.58 -17.71 -2.13
N ASN A 30 -1.22 -16.54 -1.57
CA ASN A 30 -2.12 -15.39 -1.50
C ASN A 30 -2.53 -14.94 -2.90
N LEU A 31 -1.58 -14.79 -3.83
CA LEU A 31 -1.87 -14.39 -5.21
C LEU A 31 -2.78 -15.40 -5.91
N ASN A 32 -2.46 -16.68 -5.78
CA ASN A 32 -3.25 -17.75 -6.39
C ASN A 32 -4.69 -17.73 -5.87
N LEU A 33 -4.87 -17.55 -4.56
CA LEU A 33 -6.19 -17.45 -3.93
C LEU A 33 -6.95 -16.20 -4.39
N ILE A 34 -6.28 -15.04 -4.44
CA ILE A 34 -6.86 -13.77 -4.89
C ILE A 34 -7.39 -13.88 -6.34
N LEU A 35 -6.58 -14.44 -7.24
CA LEU A 35 -6.95 -14.62 -8.64
C LEU A 35 -8.04 -15.70 -8.81
N SER A 36 -7.97 -16.79 -8.05
CA SER A 36 -8.99 -17.86 -8.10
C SER A 36 -10.36 -17.39 -7.61
N ASN A 37 -10.39 -16.39 -6.71
CA ASN A 37 -11.62 -15.75 -6.24
C ASN A 37 -12.10 -14.62 -7.17
N GLU A 38 -11.57 -14.53 -8.39
CA GLU A 38 -12.00 -13.58 -9.41
C GLU A 38 -11.98 -12.11 -8.93
N VAL A 39 -10.89 -11.68 -8.29
CA VAL A 39 -10.75 -10.32 -7.72
C VAL A 39 -11.11 -9.18 -8.69
N TRP A 40 -11.03 -9.42 -10.00
CA TRP A 40 -11.43 -8.49 -11.05
C TRP A 40 -12.94 -8.20 -11.11
N ASN A 41 -13.80 -9.00 -10.47
CA ASN A 41 -15.26 -8.79 -10.42
C ASN A 41 -15.72 -7.81 -9.34
N ARG A 42 -14.81 -7.30 -8.50
CA ARG A 42 -15.16 -6.39 -7.41
C ARG A 42 -15.56 -5.01 -7.95
N LYS A 43 -16.33 -4.24 -7.17
CA LYS A 43 -16.89 -2.93 -7.57
C LYS A 43 -15.86 -1.79 -7.74
N PHE A 44 -14.60 -2.02 -7.40
CA PHE A 44 -13.55 -0.99 -7.45
C PHE A 44 -12.21 -1.62 -7.81
N GLU A 45 -11.28 -0.87 -8.36
CA GLU A 45 -9.99 -1.44 -8.81
C GLU A 45 -8.80 -0.93 -8.00
N TYR A 46 -7.83 -1.82 -7.73
CA TYR A 46 -6.44 -1.52 -7.33
C TYR A 46 -5.49 -1.71 -8.52
N GLY A 47 -5.52 -2.89 -9.16
CA GLY A 47 -4.95 -3.19 -10.49
C GLY A 47 -5.96 -3.03 -11.64
N PHE A 48 -5.52 -3.26 -12.89
CA PHE A 48 -6.40 -3.17 -14.07
C PHE A 48 -7.22 -4.46 -14.27
N THR A 49 -8.55 -4.38 -14.29
CA THR A 49 -9.47 -5.53 -14.40
C THR A 49 -9.14 -6.46 -15.57
N GLY A 50 -8.93 -5.91 -16.77
CA GLY A 50 -8.63 -6.71 -17.97
C GLY A 50 -7.30 -7.48 -17.86
N GLY A 51 -6.28 -6.90 -17.23
CA GLY A 51 -5.00 -7.57 -17.02
C GLY A 51 -5.09 -8.71 -16.00
N LEU A 52 -5.84 -8.50 -14.92
CA LEU A 52 -6.04 -9.51 -13.87
C LEU A 52 -6.85 -10.71 -14.37
N LYS A 53 -7.98 -10.47 -15.05
CA LYS A 53 -8.86 -11.52 -15.59
C LYS A 53 -8.14 -12.46 -16.56
N ASN A 54 -7.19 -11.94 -17.34
CA ASN A 54 -6.43 -12.71 -18.33
C ASN A 54 -5.19 -13.41 -17.74
N THR A 55 -5.04 -13.41 -16.41
CA THR A 55 -3.95 -14.11 -15.72
C THR A 55 -4.35 -15.52 -15.32
N ASP A 56 -3.75 -16.52 -15.97
CA ASP A 56 -3.89 -17.91 -15.57
C ASP A 56 -3.03 -18.19 -14.32
N VAL A 57 -3.70 -18.59 -13.24
CA VAL A 57 -3.08 -18.99 -11.97
C VAL A 57 -2.09 -20.14 -12.16
N LYS A 58 -2.36 -21.06 -13.10
CA LYS A 58 -1.48 -22.21 -13.36
C LYS A 58 -0.13 -21.80 -13.92
N ASP A 59 -0.03 -20.62 -14.54
CA ASP A 59 1.20 -20.08 -15.09
C ASP A 59 2.09 -19.43 -14.02
N ILE A 60 1.56 -19.12 -12.84
CA ILE A 60 2.32 -18.53 -11.74
C ILE A 60 3.17 -19.62 -11.08
N LYS A 61 4.48 -19.38 -11.00
CA LYS A 61 5.43 -20.25 -10.31
C LYS A 61 5.72 -19.74 -8.90
N ARG A 62 5.92 -18.43 -8.76
CA ARG A 62 6.23 -17.79 -7.47
C ARG A 62 5.79 -16.33 -7.50
N ALA A 63 5.33 -15.83 -6.37
CA ALA A 63 5.13 -14.40 -6.12
C ALA A 63 5.76 -14.01 -4.79
N SER A 64 6.48 -12.90 -4.74
CA SER A 64 7.12 -12.44 -3.51
C SER A 64 7.30 -10.93 -3.45
N VAL A 65 7.36 -10.41 -2.24
CA VAL A 65 7.88 -9.08 -1.95
C VAL A 65 9.21 -9.22 -1.24
N ILE A 66 10.24 -8.54 -1.75
CA ILE A 66 11.59 -8.54 -1.18
C ILE A 66 11.91 -7.12 -0.77
N ILE A 67 12.20 -6.91 0.51
CA ILE A 67 12.55 -5.61 1.06
C ILE A 67 14.05 -5.63 1.32
N PHE A 68 14.76 -4.68 0.72
CA PHE A 68 16.14 -4.35 1.02
C PHE A 68 16.11 -3.14 1.95
N PRO A 69 16.30 -3.33 3.28
CA PRO A 69 16.14 -2.25 4.24
C PRO A 69 17.10 -1.08 3.98
N ARG A 70 16.72 0.09 4.49
CA ARG A 70 17.58 1.26 4.55
C ARG A 70 18.88 0.96 5.33
N PHE A 71 19.96 1.61 4.94
CA PHE A 71 21.25 1.54 5.65
C PHE A 71 21.38 2.73 6.62
N ILE A 72 21.81 2.46 7.86
CA ILE A 72 21.91 3.46 8.95
C ILE A 72 23.34 3.54 9.53
N SER A 73 24.31 2.81 8.96
CA SER A 73 25.69 2.68 9.50
C SER A 73 26.70 3.66 8.85
N GLY A 74 27.80 3.95 9.57
CA GLY A 74 28.72 5.06 9.33
C GLY A 74 29.74 4.92 8.18
N THR A 75 29.70 3.87 7.36
CA THR A 75 30.54 3.74 6.15
C THR A 75 29.71 3.95 4.88
N VAL A 76 30.01 5.02 4.14
CA VAL A 76 29.26 5.41 2.95
C VAL A 76 29.66 4.55 1.75
N ASN A 77 28.86 3.52 1.41
CA ASN A 77 28.88 2.93 0.07
C ASN A 77 27.82 3.62 -0.79
N GLU A 78 28.24 4.64 -1.55
CA GLU A 78 27.35 5.42 -2.43
C GLU A 78 26.71 4.56 -3.53
N ASN A 79 27.37 3.48 -3.96
CA ASN A 79 26.92 2.60 -5.04
C ASN A 79 26.05 1.43 -4.54
N ARG A 80 25.80 1.31 -3.24
CA ARG A 80 25.08 0.17 -2.63
C ARG A 80 23.78 -0.15 -3.35
N ILE A 81 22.96 0.86 -3.64
CA ILE A 81 21.66 0.68 -4.29
C ILE A 81 21.83 0.13 -5.69
N GLN A 82 22.73 0.71 -6.48
CA GLN A 82 23.04 0.25 -7.82
C GLN A 82 23.55 -1.20 -7.80
N GLU A 83 24.50 -1.52 -6.93
CA GLU A 83 25.08 -2.87 -6.80
C GLU A 83 24.03 -3.91 -6.43
N LEU A 84 23.15 -3.62 -5.48
CA LEU A 84 22.08 -4.52 -5.05
C LEU A 84 21.03 -4.72 -6.13
N ILE A 85 20.61 -3.65 -6.81
CA ILE A 85 19.65 -3.73 -7.91
C ILE A 85 20.25 -4.52 -9.08
N GLU A 86 21.50 -4.25 -9.47
CA GLU A 86 22.17 -4.99 -10.55
C GLU A 86 22.42 -6.45 -10.16
N LYS A 87 22.73 -6.75 -8.90
CA LYS A 87 22.83 -8.14 -8.41
C LYS A 87 21.50 -8.88 -8.50
N HIS A 88 20.39 -8.23 -8.16
CA HIS A 88 19.07 -8.87 -8.09
C HIS A 88 18.34 -8.90 -9.44
N CYS A 89 18.36 -7.79 -10.19
CA CYS A 89 17.65 -7.61 -11.45
C CYS A 89 18.53 -7.92 -12.68
N GLY A 90 19.85 -8.00 -12.47
CA GLY A 90 20.88 -8.00 -13.51
C GLY A 90 20.98 -6.64 -14.21
N LYS A 91 22.13 -6.35 -14.82
CA LYS A 91 22.34 -5.10 -15.58
C LYS A 91 21.22 -4.88 -16.62
N LEU A 92 20.68 -3.66 -16.66
CA LEU A 92 19.68 -3.24 -17.63
C LEU A 92 20.38 -2.70 -18.89
N PRO A 93 19.87 -3.02 -20.10
CA PRO A 93 20.39 -2.41 -21.32
C PRO A 93 20.22 -0.88 -21.35
N GLU A 94 21.30 -0.17 -21.69
CA GLU A 94 21.34 1.31 -21.71
C GLU A 94 20.27 1.93 -22.63
N TYR A 95 19.90 1.26 -23.72
CA TYR A 95 18.88 1.75 -24.66
C TYR A 95 17.49 1.90 -24.03
N LEU A 96 17.23 1.28 -22.87
CA LEU A 96 15.96 1.40 -22.14
C LEU A 96 15.85 2.70 -21.34
N LYS A 97 16.97 3.42 -21.12
CA LYS A 97 17.01 4.70 -20.38
C LYS A 97 16.40 4.64 -18.97
N VAL A 98 16.54 3.49 -18.29
CA VAL A 98 16.11 3.29 -16.89
C VAL A 98 17.34 3.39 -16.00
N GLU A 99 17.65 4.61 -15.55
CA GLU A 99 18.85 4.91 -14.76
C GLU A 99 18.56 5.71 -13.47
N ASN A 100 17.30 6.04 -13.22
CA ASN A 100 16.82 6.78 -12.04
C ASN A 100 17.29 6.20 -10.71
N TYR A 101 17.39 4.87 -10.59
CA TYR A 101 17.81 4.23 -9.35
C TYR A 101 19.29 4.51 -9.00
N LYS A 102 20.10 4.97 -9.96
CA LYS A 102 21.49 5.39 -9.74
C LYS A 102 21.59 6.72 -8.99
N SER A 103 20.53 7.54 -9.00
CA SER A 103 20.47 8.81 -8.27
C SER A 103 19.72 8.72 -6.94
N TRP A 104 19.22 7.53 -6.57
CA TRP A 104 18.62 7.34 -5.26
C TRP A 104 19.68 7.48 -4.17
N SER A 105 19.32 8.12 -3.05
CA SER A 105 20.23 8.27 -1.92
C SER A 105 20.68 6.90 -1.40
N HIS A 106 21.97 6.73 -1.12
CA HIS A 106 22.53 5.48 -0.58
C HIS A 106 21.92 5.05 0.77
N ASN A 107 21.30 6.00 1.49
CA ASN A 107 20.66 5.78 2.78
C ASN A 107 19.26 5.19 2.70
N ILE A 108 18.63 5.17 1.52
CA ILE A 108 17.29 4.58 1.37
C ILE A 108 17.37 3.07 1.20
N GLY A 109 16.23 2.41 1.35
CA GLY A 109 16.05 1.02 0.95
C GLY A 109 15.34 0.95 -0.40
N PHE A 110 15.08 -0.27 -0.85
CA PHE A 110 14.14 -0.51 -1.94
C PHE A 110 13.37 -1.81 -1.73
N SER A 111 12.18 -1.88 -2.30
CA SER A 111 11.34 -3.07 -2.31
C SER A 111 11.16 -3.56 -3.75
N VAL A 112 11.16 -4.88 -3.92
CA VAL A 112 10.92 -5.55 -5.19
C VAL A 112 9.67 -6.40 -5.06
N ILE A 113 8.64 -6.07 -5.84
CA ILE A 113 7.47 -6.94 -6.00
C ILE A 113 7.73 -7.78 -7.23
N GLU A 114 7.80 -9.11 -7.07
CA GLU A 114 8.20 -10.03 -8.12
C GLU A 114 7.15 -11.13 -8.33
N VAL A 115 6.90 -11.46 -9.60
CA VAL A 115 6.18 -12.67 -10.00
C VAL A 115 6.98 -13.42 -11.06
N GLU A 116 7.28 -14.68 -10.77
CA GLU A 116 7.86 -15.63 -11.71
C GLU A 116 6.75 -16.46 -12.37
N TYR A 117 6.76 -16.50 -13.70
CA TYR A 117 5.84 -17.26 -14.54
C TYR A 117 6.56 -18.45 -15.18
N LYS A 118 5.87 -19.59 -15.27
CA LYS A 118 6.40 -20.84 -15.84
C LYS A 118 6.76 -20.71 -17.33
N LYS A 119 5.98 -19.93 -18.08
CA LYS A 119 6.13 -19.78 -19.53
C LYS A 119 7.19 -18.72 -19.90
N PRO A 120 8.13 -19.01 -20.81
CA PRO A 120 9.05 -18.02 -21.35
C PRO A 120 8.33 -17.09 -22.34
N LEU A 121 8.57 -15.79 -22.21
CA LEU A 121 8.11 -14.77 -23.17
C LEU A 121 9.20 -14.53 -24.23
N LYS A 122 8.90 -14.81 -25.49
CA LYS A 122 9.85 -14.67 -26.61
C LYS A 122 9.78 -13.30 -27.29
N THR A 123 8.69 -12.56 -27.09
CA THR A 123 8.35 -11.30 -27.77
C THR A 123 8.87 -10.05 -27.05
N ILE A 124 9.74 -10.20 -26.04
CA ILE A 124 10.37 -9.06 -25.35
C ILE A 124 11.09 -8.17 -26.38
N PRO A 125 10.78 -6.85 -26.43
CA PRO A 125 11.40 -5.90 -27.34
C PRO A 125 12.92 -5.85 -27.18
N ILE A 126 13.61 -5.72 -28.29
CA ILE A 126 15.05 -5.56 -28.39
C ILE A 126 15.38 -4.19 -28.99
N LYS A 127 16.65 -3.77 -28.94
CA LYS A 127 17.11 -2.43 -29.36
C LYS A 127 16.51 -1.93 -30.68
N LYS A 128 16.37 -2.79 -31.70
CA LYS A 128 15.80 -2.43 -33.00
C LYS A 128 14.33 -2.03 -32.94
N ASP A 129 13.56 -2.56 -31.99
CA ASP A 129 12.12 -2.32 -31.86
C ASP A 129 11.83 -0.92 -31.26
N PHE A 130 12.87 -0.26 -30.75
CA PHE A 130 12.85 1.13 -30.28
C PHE A 130 13.34 2.12 -31.36
N ALA A 131 13.65 1.64 -32.57
CA ALA A 131 14.04 2.52 -33.68
C ALA A 131 12.79 3.16 -34.30
N GLY A 132 12.77 4.49 -34.40
CA GLY A 132 11.66 5.27 -34.95
C GLY A 132 10.94 6.13 -33.91
N TYR A 133 9.98 6.94 -34.37
CA TYR A 133 9.19 7.83 -33.51
C TYR A 133 8.15 7.06 -32.66
N ILE A 134 7.59 5.97 -33.21
CA ILE A 134 6.66 5.07 -32.52
C ILE A 134 7.33 3.70 -32.39
N PRO A 135 7.60 3.20 -31.17
CA PRO A 135 8.17 1.88 -30.99
C PRO A 135 7.28 0.78 -31.58
N ASN A 136 7.88 -0.16 -32.33
CA ASN A 136 7.16 -1.26 -32.97
C ASN A 136 7.13 -2.47 -32.03
N TRP A 137 6.24 -2.44 -31.05
CA TRP A 137 6.12 -3.53 -30.09
C TRP A 137 5.14 -4.60 -30.57
N ASN A 138 5.51 -5.86 -30.33
CA ASN A 138 4.65 -6.99 -30.61
C ASN A 138 3.39 -6.94 -29.72
N GLU A 139 2.21 -7.20 -30.29
CA GLU A 139 0.92 -7.17 -29.59
C GLU A 139 0.86 -8.16 -28.41
N GLU A 140 1.44 -9.36 -28.56
CA GLU A 140 1.57 -10.34 -27.48
C GLU A 140 2.37 -9.78 -26.31
N PHE A 141 3.44 -9.01 -26.60
CA PHE A 141 4.23 -8.35 -25.57
C PHE A 141 3.43 -7.26 -24.86
N LEU A 142 2.70 -6.41 -25.59
CA LEU A 142 1.83 -5.38 -25.02
C LEU A 142 0.78 -5.99 -24.09
N HIS A 143 0.09 -7.05 -24.52
CA HIS A 143 -0.89 -7.74 -23.69
C HIS A 143 -0.25 -8.32 -22.42
N THR A 144 0.90 -8.98 -22.58
CA THR A 144 1.66 -9.56 -21.45
C THR A 144 2.17 -8.48 -20.49
N TYR A 145 2.59 -7.33 -21.01
CA TYR A 145 3.02 -6.17 -20.23
C TYR A 145 1.90 -5.68 -19.32
N HIS A 146 0.71 -5.41 -19.88
CA HIS A 146 -0.43 -4.92 -19.11
C HIS A 146 -0.90 -5.94 -18.08
N LYS A 147 -0.94 -7.21 -18.46
CA LYS A 147 -1.25 -8.34 -17.57
C LYS A 147 -0.30 -8.40 -16.38
N HIS A 148 1.00 -8.51 -16.63
CA HIS A 148 2.00 -8.65 -15.58
C HIS A 148 2.05 -7.41 -14.68
N PHE A 149 1.94 -6.22 -15.25
CA PHE A 149 1.91 -4.99 -14.45
C PHE A 149 0.65 -4.88 -13.58
N ALA A 150 -0.52 -5.33 -14.08
CA ALA A 150 -1.75 -5.37 -13.29
C ALA A 150 -1.61 -6.30 -12.07
N VAL A 151 -1.01 -7.48 -12.25
CA VAL A 151 -0.75 -8.44 -11.15
C VAL A 151 0.18 -7.82 -10.10
N LEU A 152 1.29 -7.20 -10.52
CA LEU A 152 2.21 -6.55 -9.57
C LEU A 152 1.57 -5.37 -8.84
N LYS A 153 0.72 -4.59 -9.53
CA LYS A 153 -0.03 -3.49 -8.91
C LYS A 153 -1.00 -4.01 -7.86
N GLU A 154 -1.70 -5.11 -8.15
CA GLU A 154 -2.60 -5.76 -7.19
C GLU A 154 -1.84 -6.27 -5.96
N LEU A 155 -0.72 -6.96 -6.16
CA LEU A 155 0.17 -7.40 -5.07
C LEU A 155 0.72 -6.25 -4.25
N LYS A 156 1.07 -5.12 -4.89
CA LYS A 156 1.53 -3.90 -4.20
C LYS A 156 0.50 -3.45 -3.17
N PHE A 157 -0.74 -3.24 -3.60
CA PHE A 157 -1.81 -2.75 -2.73
C PHE A 157 -2.19 -3.76 -1.65
N PHE A 158 -2.21 -5.05 -2.01
CA PHE A 158 -2.44 -6.13 -1.05
C PHE A 158 -1.37 -6.16 0.05
N PHE A 159 -0.10 -6.09 -0.34
CA PHE A 159 1.02 -6.04 0.60
C PHE A 159 1.00 -4.77 1.45
N LEU A 160 0.76 -3.61 0.84
CA LEU A 160 0.69 -2.31 1.51
C LEU A 160 -0.43 -2.29 2.56
N ALA A 161 -1.57 -2.92 2.28
CA ALA A 161 -2.66 -3.09 3.26
C ALA A 161 -2.18 -3.89 4.48
N GLY A 162 -1.57 -5.05 4.25
CA GLY A 162 -1.02 -5.85 5.35
C GLY A 162 0.02 -5.06 6.16
N LEU A 163 0.90 -4.33 5.49
CA LEU A 163 1.95 -3.55 6.13
C LEU A 163 1.39 -2.47 7.07
N HIS A 164 0.44 -1.65 6.59
CA HIS A 164 -0.15 -0.59 7.42
C HIS A 164 -1.04 -1.10 8.55
N LEU A 165 -1.62 -2.30 8.40
CA LEU A 165 -2.44 -2.92 9.44
C LEU A 165 -1.58 -3.70 10.46
N SER A 166 -0.35 -4.06 10.12
CA SER A 166 0.56 -4.81 10.99
C SER A 166 1.60 -3.96 11.71
N PHE A 167 2.00 -2.82 11.14
CA PHE A 167 3.04 -1.96 11.69
C PHE A 167 2.55 -0.52 11.83
N PRO A 168 2.90 0.17 12.94
CA PRO A 168 2.70 1.61 13.02
C PRO A 168 3.54 2.27 11.93
N THR A 169 2.92 3.17 11.20
CA THR A 169 3.57 3.91 10.11
C THR A 169 3.32 5.38 10.32
N THR A 170 4.39 6.12 10.56
CA THR A 170 4.38 7.58 10.71
C THR A 170 5.38 8.17 9.74
N SER A 171 5.17 9.40 9.31
CA SER A 171 6.21 10.16 8.62
C SER A 171 6.22 11.56 9.20
N ILE A 172 7.40 12.15 9.33
CA ILE A 172 7.48 13.60 9.48
C ILE A 172 7.14 14.17 8.10
N VAL A 173 6.12 15.03 8.02
CA VAL A 173 5.84 15.76 6.79
C VAL A 173 6.91 16.83 6.65
N ILE A 174 7.95 16.51 5.90
CA ILE A 174 8.81 17.53 5.33
C ILE A 174 8.02 18.09 4.15
N ARG A 175 7.96 19.43 4.05
CA ARG A 175 7.45 20.10 2.85
C ARG A 175 8.46 19.82 1.74
N ASP A 176 8.34 18.63 1.19
CA ASP A 176 9.28 18.10 0.23
C ASP A 176 8.61 18.19 -1.13
N ASP A 177 8.79 19.35 -1.75
CA ASP A 177 8.39 19.62 -3.14
C ASP A 177 9.27 18.82 -4.14
N SER A 178 10.16 17.93 -3.66
CA SER A 178 10.95 17.08 -4.53
C SER A 178 10.08 16.11 -5.32
N SER A 179 10.53 15.80 -6.54
CA SER A 179 9.88 14.83 -7.41
C SER A 179 9.78 13.48 -6.72
N ILE A 180 8.63 12.82 -6.84
CA ILE A 180 8.44 11.42 -6.47
C ILE A 180 9.63 10.61 -7.00
N ASN A 181 10.36 9.92 -6.11
CA ASN A 181 11.39 8.99 -6.56
C ASN A 181 10.74 7.93 -7.44
N ASP A 182 10.99 7.99 -8.73
CA ASP A 182 10.45 7.02 -9.67
C ASP A 182 11.00 5.64 -9.36
N GLY A 183 10.15 4.61 -9.44
CA GLY A 183 10.57 3.22 -9.52
C GLY A 183 10.71 2.75 -10.97
N PHE A 184 10.90 1.46 -11.19
CA PHE A 184 10.84 0.88 -12.54
C PHE A 184 10.17 -0.48 -12.57
N PHE A 185 9.45 -0.74 -13.66
CA PHE A 185 8.90 -2.05 -13.97
C PHE A 185 9.80 -2.76 -14.97
N GLN A 186 10.06 -4.05 -14.74
CA GLN A 186 10.93 -4.89 -15.56
C GLN A 186 10.23 -6.21 -15.91
N ILE A 187 10.45 -6.70 -17.14
CA ILE A 187 10.17 -8.07 -17.57
C ILE A 187 11.47 -8.70 -18.07
N SER A 188 11.82 -9.87 -17.56
CA SER A 188 13.01 -10.64 -17.94
C SER A 188 12.62 -12.05 -18.36
N SER A 189 13.09 -12.51 -19.52
CA SER A 189 12.89 -13.88 -20.02
C SER A 189 14.12 -14.34 -20.78
N GLY A 190 14.78 -15.39 -20.27
CA GLY A 190 16.09 -15.81 -20.76
C GLY A 190 17.11 -14.66 -20.73
N LYS A 191 17.72 -14.33 -21.88
CA LYS A 191 18.68 -13.22 -22.01
C LYS A 191 18.02 -11.87 -22.32
N ARG A 192 16.72 -11.84 -22.61
CA ARG A 192 16.02 -10.61 -22.99
C ARG A 192 15.44 -9.91 -21.76
N LYS A 193 15.56 -8.58 -21.74
CA LYS A 193 15.03 -7.72 -20.69
C LYS A 193 14.35 -6.51 -21.31
N TYR A 194 13.23 -6.14 -20.73
CA TYR A 194 12.57 -4.86 -20.94
C TYR A 194 12.40 -4.18 -19.59
N ALA A 195 12.56 -2.87 -19.55
CA ALA A 195 12.30 -2.06 -18.37
C ALA A 195 11.74 -0.70 -18.77
N THR A 196 10.93 -0.11 -17.90
CA THR A 196 10.35 1.22 -18.08
C THR A 196 10.15 1.89 -16.73
N LEU A 197 10.30 3.21 -16.68
CA LEU A 197 10.07 4.01 -15.48
C LEU A 197 8.59 3.94 -15.06
N LYS A 198 8.36 3.84 -13.75
CA LYS A 198 7.04 3.86 -13.13
C LYS A 198 7.10 4.63 -11.82
N ALA A 199 6.58 5.85 -11.85
CA ALA A 199 6.41 6.69 -10.67
C ALA A 199 5.55 5.99 -9.62
N SER A 200 6.06 5.89 -8.39
CA SER A 200 5.29 5.47 -7.22
C SER A 200 6.10 5.68 -5.94
N SER A 201 5.48 6.29 -4.94
CA SER A 201 6.03 6.53 -3.61
C SER A 201 5.45 5.58 -2.54
N SER A 202 4.87 4.44 -2.95
CA SER A 202 4.06 3.56 -2.08
C SER A 202 4.74 3.04 -0.82
N PHE A 203 6.07 2.98 -0.81
CA PHE A 203 6.86 2.44 0.30
C PHE A 203 7.79 3.49 0.93
N MET A 204 7.59 4.76 0.59
CA MET A 204 8.39 5.88 1.08
C MET A 204 7.89 6.40 2.44
N HIS A 205 7.09 5.63 3.18
CA HIS A 205 6.78 5.91 4.58
C HIS A 205 7.85 5.27 5.46
N GLU A 206 8.11 5.87 6.62
CA GLU A 206 8.95 5.19 7.61
C GLU A 206 8.17 4.01 8.21
N VAL A 207 8.77 2.83 8.09
CA VAL A 207 8.25 1.58 8.63
C VAL A 207 9.38 0.90 9.37
N LEU A 208 9.20 0.71 10.67
CA LEU A 208 10.08 -0.14 11.46
C LEU A 208 9.58 -1.58 11.38
N ILE A 209 10.28 -2.42 10.61
CA ILE A 209 9.95 -3.83 10.46
C ILE A 209 10.63 -4.59 11.60
N GLU A 210 9.81 -5.03 12.54
CA GLU A 210 10.25 -5.94 13.60
C GLU A 210 10.17 -7.38 13.09
N LYS A 211 11.32 -8.05 12.91
CA LYS A 211 11.39 -9.42 12.34
C LYS A 211 10.51 -10.42 13.09
N ASN A 212 10.44 -10.30 14.42
CA ASN A 212 9.59 -11.13 15.27
C ASN A 212 8.07 -10.98 14.99
N LYS A 213 7.64 -9.86 14.39
CA LYS A 213 6.24 -9.59 14.00
C LYS A 213 5.94 -9.94 12.54
N LEU A 214 6.93 -10.41 11.75
CA LEU A 214 6.68 -10.85 10.37
C LEU A 214 5.64 -11.98 10.29
N LYS A 215 5.59 -12.87 11.30
CA LYS A 215 4.56 -13.90 11.37
C LYS A 215 3.14 -13.31 11.48
N ASN A 216 2.98 -12.19 12.17
CA ASN A 216 1.69 -11.50 12.29
C ASN A 216 1.30 -10.86 10.96
N LEU A 217 2.26 -10.25 10.25
CA LEU A 217 2.03 -9.74 8.89
C LEU A 217 1.57 -10.85 7.94
N ILE A 218 2.28 -11.99 7.94
CA ILE A 218 1.91 -13.14 7.10
C ILE A 218 0.53 -13.67 7.47
N GLY A 219 0.22 -13.81 8.77
CA GLY A 219 -1.10 -14.22 9.24
C GLY A 219 -2.22 -13.28 8.77
N ASN A 220 -2.00 -11.97 8.87
CA ASN A 220 -2.94 -10.96 8.40
C ASN A 220 -3.15 -11.02 6.88
N LEU A 221 -2.06 -11.15 6.11
CA LEU A 221 -2.13 -11.30 4.65
C LEU A 221 -2.89 -12.58 4.26
N ASN A 222 -2.64 -13.70 4.94
CA ASN A 222 -3.34 -14.95 4.70
C ASN A 222 -4.85 -14.82 4.93
N GLY A 223 -5.25 -14.19 6.04
CA GLY A 223 -6.65 -13.89 6.29
C GLY A 223 -7.25 -13.01 5.19
N LEU A 224 -6.62 -11.86 4.94
CA LEU A 224 -7.08 -10.86 3.98
C LEU A 224 -7.20 -11.43 2.56
N ALA A 225 -6.28 -12.30 2.12
CA ALA A 225 -6.32 -12.92 0.80
C ALA A 225 -7.63 -13.69 0.55
N THR A 226 -8.19 -14.33 1.59
CA THR A 226 -9.45 -15.08 1.48
C THR A 226 -10.66 -14.17 1.23
N LYS A 227 -10.55 -12.88 1.54
CA LYS A 227 -11.63 -11.88 1.45
C LYS A 227 -11.33 -10.75 0.48
N TRP A 228 -10.16 -10.73 -0.16
CA TRP A 228 -9.70 -9.61 -1.00
C TRP A 228 -10.58 -9.32 -2.22
N HIS A 229 -11.36 -10.32 -2.66
CA HIS A 229 -12.33 -10.21 -3.74
C HIS A 229 -13.65 -9.53 -3.33
N PHE A 230 -13.90 -9.36 -2.02
CA PHE A 230 -15.09 -8.69 -1.51
C PHE A 230 -15.06 -7.17 -1.71
N ASN A 231 -16.17 -6.52 -1.37
CA ASN A 231 -16.26 -5.07 -1.40
C ASN A 231 -15.54 -4.45 -0.18
N LEU A 232 -14.23 -4.31 -0.28
CA LEU A 232 -13.34 -3.69 0.70
C LEU A 232 -13.10 -2.18 0.43
N TRP A 233 -14.15 -1.45 0.03
CA TRP A 233 -14.06 -0.01 -0.28
C TRP A 233 -13.37 0.83 0.81
N PRO A 234 -13.62 0.60 2.12
CA PRO A 234 -12.88 1.26 3.20
C PRO A 234 -11.37 1.09 3.07
N ILE A 235 -10.88 -0.15 2.88
CA ILE A 235 -9.44 -0.40 2.68
C ILE A 235 -8.93 0.33 1.45
N LYS A 236 -9.72 0.43 0.37
CA LYS A 236 -9.31 1.21 -0.81
C LYS A 236 -9.07 2.68 -0.49
N ARG A 237 -10.03 3.33 0.15
CA ARG A 237 -9.91 4.75 0.53
C ARG A 237 -8.77 4.97 1.51
N TYR A 238 -8.61 4.05 2.47
CA TYR A 238 -7.49 4.06 3.39
C TYR A 238 -6.16 4.02 2.65
N LEU A 239 -5.97 3.07 1.72
CA LEU A 239 -4.75 2.95 0.94
C LEU A 239 -4.48 4.19 0.08
N THR A 240 -5.50 4.83 -0.51
CA THR A 240 -5.32 6.10 -1.22
C THR A 240 -4.83 7.21 -0.28
N ALA A 241 -5.39 7.28 0.93
CA ALA A 241 -4.96 8.21 1.96
C ALA A 241 -3.52 8.02 2.43
N VAL A 242 -3.01 6.77 2.39
CA VAL A 242 -1.70 6.42 2.96
C VAL A 242 -0.72 5.89 1.93
N GLU A 243 -0.98 6.03 0.62
CA GLU A 243 -0.09 5.49 -0.40
C GLU A 243 1.25 6.23 -0.39
N SER A 244 1.26 7.55 -0.23
CA SER A 244 2.48 8.37 -0.35
C SER A 244 2.85 9.05 0.96
N TYR A 245 4.15 9.23 1.19
CA TYR A 245 4.69 10.10 2.26
C TYR A 245 4.36 11.58 2.03
N GLN A 246 4.13 11.96 0.77
CA GLN A 246 3.56 13.24 0.41
C GLN A 246 2.07 13.20 0.73
N ILE A 247 1.71 13.84 1.84
CA ILE A 247 0.33 13.94 2.28
C ILE A 247 -0.20 15.34 1.99
N SER A 248 -1.52 15.46 1.98
CA SER A 248 -2.30 16.69 1.84
C SER A 248 -3.58 16.55 2.68
N MET A 249 -4.37 17.62 2.80
CA MET A 249 -5.65 17.54 3.50
C MET A 249 -6.68 16.65 2.79
N ASP A 250 -6.54 16.43 1.48
CA ASP A 250 -7.36 15.44 0.75
C ASP A 250 -7.12 14.02 1.29
N ASN A 251 -5.90 13.71 1.73
CA ASN A 251 -5.61 12.42 2.35
C ASN A 251 -6.31 12.28 3.71
N LEU A 252 -6.51 13.36 4.48
CA LEU A 252 -7.33 13.30 5.69
C LEU A 252 -8.80 13.00 5.35
N LEU A 253 -9.33 13.61 4.28
CA LEU A 253 -10.69 13.32 3.82
C LEU A 253 -10.83 11.85 3.41
N ASP A 254 -9.85 11.30 2.68
CA ASP A 254 -9.83 9.89 2.32
C ASP A 254 -9.83 8.95 3.54
N LEU A 255 -9.11 9.30 4.61
CA LEU A 255 -9.16 8.56 5.88
C LEU A 255 -10.57 8.61 6.50
N LEU A 256 -11.21 9.77 6.52
CA LEU A 256 -12.55 9.92 7.09
C LEU A 256 -13.61 9.21 6.24
N TYR A 257 -13.51 9.27 4.91
CA TYR A 257 -14.37 8.50 4.01
C TYR A 257 -14.14 6.99 4.10
N SER A 258 -12.89 6.57 4.38
CA SER A 258 -12.60 5.18 4.74
C SER A 258 -13.34 4.79 6.03
N LEU A 259 -13.28 5.63 7.07
CA LEU A 259 -13.96 5.39 8.34
C LEU A 259 -15.48 5.30 8.17
N GLU A 260 -16.08 6.27 7.48
CA GLU A 260 -17.52 6.29 7.18
C GLU A 260 -17.95 5.08 6.36
N GLY A 261 -17.09 4.61 5.45
CA GLY A 261 -17.33 3.41 4.64
C GLY A 261 -17.45 2.12 5.46
N LEU A 262 -17.01 2.11 6.72
CA LEU A 262 -17.22 1.01 7.67
C LEU A 262 -18.63 0.99 8.26
N PHE A 263 -19.51 1.90 7.87
CA PHE A 263 -20.88 1.97 8.39
C PHE A 263 -21.92 1.96 7.27
N SER A 264 -23.19 1.89 7.65
CA SER A 264 -24.30 2.02 6.72
C SER A 264 -24.38 3.45 6.16
N LYS A 265 -25.03 3.60 4.99
CA LYS A 265 -25.26 4.93 4.45
C LYS A 265 -26.12 5.73 5.43
N ASN A 266 -25.84 7.02 5.58
CA ASN A 266 -26.54 7.94 6.46
C ASN A 266 -26.40 7.63 7.97
N THR A 267 -25.46 6.77 8.38
CA THR A 267 -25.12 6.65 9.80
C THR A 267 -24.60 7.99 10.31
N SER A 268 -25.15 8.48 11.42
CA SER A 268 -24.74 9.75 12.04
C SER A 268 -23.25 9.72 12.40
N SER A 269 -22.55 10.84 12.17
CA SER A 269 -21.15 10.99 12.58
C SER A 269 -20.99 10.79 14.08
N ASP A 270 -21.98 11.13 14.91
CA ASP A 270 -21.92 10.89 16.36
C ASP A 270 -21.91 9.39 16.70
N ILE A 271 -22.69 8.57 15.98
CA ILE A 271 -22.68 7.11 16.16
C ILE A 271 -21.33 6.54 15.74
N ILE A 272 -20.78 6.99 14.60
CA ILE A 272 -19.46 6.56 14.12
C ILE A 272 -18.39 6.89 15.17
N LYS A 273 -18.37 8.15 15.63
CA LYS A 273 -17.41 8.63 16.63
C LYS A 273 -17.51 7.83 17.93
N MET A 274 -18.72 7.61 18.42
CA MET A 274 -18.94 6.83 19.65
C MET A 274 -18.55 5.36 19.49
N THR A 275 -18.81 4.74 18.33
CA THR A 275 -18.37 3.37 18.04
C THR A 275 -16.86 3.27 18.10
N CYS A 276 -16.13 4.20 17.48
CA CYS A 276 -14.67 4.25 17.57
C CYS A 276 -14.19 4.39 19.03
N VAL A 277 -14.80 5.30 19.79
CA VAL A 277 -14.48 5.53 21.20
C VAL A 277 -14.65 4.27 22.04
N LEU A 278 -15.79 3.59 21.92
CA LEU A 278 -16.07 2.38 22.68
C LEU A 278 -15.24 1.17 22.23
N SER A 279 -14.85 1.12 20.95
CA SER A 279 -14.08 0.01 20.39
C SER A 279 -12.60 0.08 20.74
N ILE A 280 -12.03 1.29 20.83
CA ILE A 280 -10.58 1.52 20.87
C ILE A 280 -10.09 1.92 22.27
N ALA A 281 -10.85 2.75 22.99
CA ALA A 281 -10.37 3.30 24.25
C ALA A 281 -10.44 2.27 25.39
N ASN A 282 -9.38 2.15 26.18
CA ASN A 282 -9.33 1.25 27.32
C ASN A 282 -9.81 1.90 28.63
N ASN A 283 -9.87 3.24 28.65
CA ASN A 283 -10.28 4.00 29.82
C ASN A 283 -10.91 5.34 29.42
N LYS A 284 -11.56 5.99 30.40
CA LYS A 284 -12.26 7.27 30.23
C LYS A 284 -11.37 8.39 29.70
N ARG A 285 -10.09 8.41 30.08
CA ARG A 285 -9.14 9.45 29.63
C ARG A 285 -8.83 9.29 28.15
N GLU A 286 -8.52 8.08 27.70
CA GLU A 286 -8.32 7.75 26.29
C GLU A 286 -9.58 8.05 25.47
N ALA A 287 -10.74 7.66 25.98
CA ALA A 287 -12.02 7.91 25.34
C ALA A 287 -12.26 9.40 25.06
N LYS A 288 -11.96 10.26 26.04
CA LYS A 288 -12.08 11.72 25.89
C LYS A 288 -11.14 12.25 24.80
N VAL A 289 -9.87 11.83 24.82
CA VAL A 289 -8.87 12.24 23.82
C VAL A 289 -9.27 11.78 22.42
N LEU A 290 -9.73 10.54 22.28
CA LEU A 290 -10.18 9.98 21.00
C LEU A 290 -11.38 10.76 20.44
N LYS A 291 -12.36 11.06 21.31
CA LYS A 291 -13.52 11.86 20.95
C LYS A 291 -13.12 13.25 20.45
N GLU A 292 -12.21 13.93 21.16
CA GLU A 292 -11.73 15.26 20.75
C GLU A 292 -11.04 15.23 19.38
N ILE A 293 -10.20 14.23 19.12
CA ILE A 293 -9.55 14.06 17.80
C ILE A 293 -10.60 13.87 16.71
N LEU A 294 -11.57 12.99 16.94
CA LEU A 294 -12.62 12.70 15.98
C LEU A 294 -13.53 13.91 15.73
N ASP A 295 -13.97 14.62 16.77
CA ASP A 295 -14.78 15.83 16.63
C ASP A 295 -14.08 16.88 15.75
N ILE A 296 -12.78 17.10 15.97
CA ILE A 296 -12.00 18.05 15.17
C ILE A 296 -11.86 17.57 13.73
N SER A 297 -11.65 16.28 13.52
CA SER A 297 -11.47 15.69 12.18
C SER A 297 -12.76 15.79 11.36
N PHE A 298 -13.91 15.46 11.96
CA PHE A 298 -15.21 15.59 11.32
C PHE A 298 -15.60 17.05 11.07
N ARG A 299 -15.20 17.98 11.96
CA ARG A 299 -15.35 19.42 11.70
C ARG A 299 -14.55 19.84 10.47
N ILE A 300 -13.25 19.54 10.42
CA ILE A 300 -12.41 19.86 9.23
C ILE A 300 -13.04 19.31 7.95
N ARG A 301 -13.52 18.06 7.97
CA ARG A 301 -14.20 17.47 6.82
C ARG A 301 -15.46 18.21 6.41
N ASN A 302 -16.28 18.63 7.37
CA ASN A 302 -17.51 19.37 7.09
C ASN A 302 -17.19 20.77 6.56
N ASP A 303 -16.25 21.49 7.17
CA ASP A 303 -15.81 22.81 6.73
C ASP A 303 -15.32 22.77 5.27
N ILE A 304 -14.55 21.73 4.90
CA ILE A 304 -14.12 21.53 3.50
C ILE A 304 -15.29 21.15 2.60
N ALA A 305 -16.12 20.18 3.00
CA ALA A 305 -17.23 19.68 2.17
C ALA A 305 -18.32 20.72 1.90
N HIS A 306 -18.50 21.68 2.82
CA HIS A 306 -19.44 22.79 2.68
C HIS A 306 -18.82 24.05 2.07
N GLY A 307 -17.53 24.02 1.71
CA GLY A 307 -16.83 25.15 1.10
C GLY A 307 -16.57 26.31 2.07
N GLU A 308 -16.63 26.07 3.38
CA GLU A 308 -16.45 27.09 4.41
C GLU A 308 -14.97 27.45 4.59
N ARG A 309 -14.08 26.45 4.52
CA ARG A 309 -12.64 26.66 4.69
C ARG A 309 -11.80 25.59 3.99
N SER A 310 -10.69 26.02 3.39
CA SER A 310 -9.59 25.13 2.99
C SER A 310 -8.54 25.04 4.10
N TYR A 311 -7.94 23.86 4.26
CA TYR A 311 -6.91 23.61 5.26
C TYR A 311 -5.59 23.25 4.58
N ASP A 312 -4.49 23.76 5.14
CA ASP A 312 -3.13 23.26 4.88
C ASP A 312 -2.68 22.35 6.04
N LEU A 313 -1.74 21.43 5.81
CA LEU A 313 -1.16 20.57 6.84
C LEU A 313 -0.45 21.35 7.96
N TYR A 314 0.05 22.54 7.64
CA TYR A 314 0.69 23.44 8.59
C TYR A 314 -0.29 24.38 9.30
N ASP A 315 -1.58 24.33 8.96
CA ASP A 315 -2.60 25.10 9.68
C ASP A 315 -2.67 24.67 11.14
N LYS A 316 -2.88 25.65 12.01
CA LYS A 316 -3.09 25.41 13.44
C LYS A 316 -4.54 25.08 13.73
N VAL A 317 -4.75 24.00 14.46
CA VAL A 317 -6.04 23.55 14.98
C VAL A 317 -5.97 23.36 16.49
N LYS A 318 -7.04 23.71 17.21
CA LYS A 318 -7.11 23.55 18.67
C LYS A 318 -7.55 22.14 19.05
N ILE A 319 -6.71 21.41 19.78
CA ILE A 319 -6.99 20.09 20.38
C ILE A 319 -6.83 20.20 21.90
N GLY A 320 -7.90 19.93 22.66
CA GLY A 320 -7.85 20.02 24.13
C GLY A 320 -7.38 21.40 24.65
N GLY A 321 -7.73 22.48 23.93
CA GLY A 321 -7.31 23.85 24.23
C GLY A 321 -5.89 24.22 23.78
N LYS A 322 -5.09 23.29 23.25
CA LYS A 322 -3.73 23.54 22.75
C LYS A 322 -3.71 23.62 21.23
N GLU A 323 -2.92 24.54 20.67
CA GLU A 323 -2.68 24.60 19.23
C GLU A 323 -1.76 23.46 18.78
N LYS A 324 -2.19 22.75 17.74
CA LYS A 324 -1.47 21.66 17.07
C LYS A 324 -1.54 21.86 15.57
N LEU A 325 -0.64 21.23 14.82
CA LEU A 325 -0.70 21.29 13.36
C LEU A 325 -1.78 20.34 12.83
N ALA A 326 -2.40 20.67 11.69
CA ALA A 326 -3.41 19.83 11.06
C ALA A 326 -2.86 18.44 10.69
N GLN A 327 -1.58 18.32 10.33
CA GLN A 327 -0.93 17.02 10.13
C GLN A 327 -0.95 16.12 11.37
N ASP A 328 -0.95 16.68 12.60
CA ASP A 328 -1.05 15.87 13.82
C ASP A 328 -2.41 15.16 13.90
N ILE A 329 -3.46 15.80 13.37
CA ILE A 329 -4.79 15.19 13.24
C ILE A 329 -4.73 14.06 12.22
N TYR A 330 -4.13 14.27 11.04
CA TYR A 330 -3.98 13.23 10.03
C TYR A 330 -3.37 11.95 10.59
N TRP A 331 -2.22 12.04 11.28
CA TRP A 331 -1.54 10.86 11.82
C TRP A 331 -2.36 10.16 12.89
N LYS A 332 -3.05 10.92 13.75
CA LYS A 332 -3.95 10.35 14.77
C LYS A 332 -5.13 9.65 14.13
N VAL A 333 -5.80 10.27 13.16
CA VAL A 333 -6.92 9.67 12.43
C VAL A 333 -6.48 8.43 11.68
N LYS A 334 -5.31 8.44 11.03
CA LYS A 334 -4.76 7.26 10.35
C LYS A 334 -4.71 6.04 11.26
N VAL A 335 -4.22 6.22 12.50
CA VAL A 335 -4.14 5.13 13.49
C VAL A 335 -5.53 4.65 13.90
N ILE A 336 -6.47 5.57 14.13
CA ILE A 336 -7.86 5.24 14.47
C ILE A 336 -8.52 4.41 13.36
N VAL A 337 -8.39 4.87 12.11
CA VAL A 337 -8.96 4.19 10.94
C VAL A 337 -8.33 2.82 10.74
N ALA A 338 -7.00 2.70 10.91
CA ALA A 338 -6.32 1.41 10.84
C ALA A 338 -6.87 0.43 11.88
N GLN A 339 -7.02 0.85 13.13
CA GLN A 339 -7.57 0.02 14.21
C GLN A 339 -9.02 -0.42 13.91
N MET A 340 -9.86 0.49 13.41
CA MET A 340 -11.23 0.14 13.03
C MET A 340 -11.27 -0.83 11.84
N ILE A 341 -10.38 -0.67 10.85
CA ILE A 341 -10.24 -1.63 9.73
C ILE A 341 -9.78 -2.99 10.23
N ILE A 342 -8.85 -3.05 11.20
CA ILE A 342 -8.40 -4.31 11.81
C ILE A 342 -9.59 -5.02 12.47
N LEU A 343 -10.39 -4.30 13.26
CA LEU A 343 -11.60 -4.85 13.89
C LEU A 343 -12.61 -5.35 12.86
N ALA A 344 -12.89 -4.54 11.84
CA ALA A 344 -13.82 -4.92 10.76
C ALA A 344 -13.32 -6.13 9.95
N THR A 345 -12.01 -6.20 9.70
CA THR A 345 -11.39 -7.34 9.00
C THR A 345 -11.47 -8.59 9.85
N SER A 346 -11.17 -8.50 11.15
CA SER A 346 -11.33 -9.62 12.09
C SER A 346 -12.76 -10.16 12.08
N LYS A 347 -13.76 -9.27 12.16
CA LYS A 347 -15.18 -9.64 12.04
C LYS A 347 -15.50 -10.31 10.69
N LEU A 348 -14.98 -9.79 9.58
CA LEU A 348 -15.16 -10.36 8.25
C LEU A 348 -14.54 -11.76 8.11
N MET A 349 -13.44 -12.01 8.82
CA MET A 349 -12.77 -13.31 8.85
C MET A 349 -13.56 -14.34 9.66
N THR A 350 -14.16 -13.93 10.78
CA THR A 350 -14.89 -14.84 11.68
C THR A 350 -16.35 -15.05 11.27
N ASN A 351 -16.95 -14.12 10.51
CA ASN A 351 -18.32 -14.23 10.04
C ASN A 351 -18.37 -14.69 8.56
N PRO A 352 -18.77 -15.95 8.27
CA PRO A 352 -18.80 -16.50 6.92
C PRO A 352 -19.87 -15.88 6.01
N ASP A 353 -20.88 -15.19 6.55
CA ASP A 353 -21.94 -14.55 5.78
C ASP A 353 -21.62 -13.11 5.40
N MET A 354 -20.62 -12.51 6.06
CA MET A 354 -20.20 -11.14 5.81
C MET A 354 -19.42 -11.04 4.48
N ARG A 355 -19.74 -10.00 3.69
CA ARG A 355 -19.17 -9.75 2.34
C ARG A 355 -18.62 -8.33 2.17
N ASN A 356 -18.49 -7.59 3.27
CA ASN A 356 -18.02 -6.20 3.32
C ASN A 356 -17.46 -5.92 4.72
N LEU A 357 -16.91 -4.73 4.96
CA LEU A 357 -16.28 -4.35 6.24
C LEU A 357 -17.22 -3.59 7.20
N LYS A 358 -18.54 -3.66 7.01
CA LYS A 358 -19.44 -2.78 7.74
C LYS A 358 -19.75 -3.26 9.16
N PHE A 359 -19.70 -2.33 10.09
CA PHE A 359 -20.39 -2.42 11.37
C PHE A 359 -21.89 -2.17 11.18
N ASN A 360 -22.70 -2.84 11.96
CA ASN A 360 -24.15 -2.73 12.05
C ASN A 360 -24.55 -2.29 13.48
N ASP A 361 -25.83 -2.03 13.68
CA ASP A 361 -26.33 -1.52 14.95
C ASP A 361 -26.13 -2.53 16.10
N ASN A 362 -26.14 -3.83 15.81
CA ASN A 362 -25.87 -4.86 16.83
C ASN A 362 -24.44 -4.76 17.35
N ASP A 363 -23.44 -4.47 16.49
CA ASP A 363 -22.07 -4.28 16.96
C ASP A 363 -21.97 -3.11 17.95
N PHE A 364 -22.72 -2.03 17.69
CA PHE A 364 -22.74 -0.87 18.60
C PHE A 364 -23.40 -1.22 19.94
N LEU A 365 -24.51 -1.95 19.91
CA LEU A 365 -25.19 -2.41 21.13
C LEU A 365 -24.29 -3.36 21.94
N GLU A 366 -23.59 -4.28 21.30
CA GLU A 366 -22.64 -5.19 21.96
C GLU A 366 -21.50 -4.44 22.64
N LEU A 367 -21.05 -3.31 22.09
CA LEU A 367 -20.03 -2.47 22.73
C LEU A 367 -20.52 -1.76 23.99
N ILE A 368 -21.80 -1.34 24.02
CA ILE A 368 -22.39 -0.66 25.18
C ILE A 368 -22.68 -1.67 26.30
N TYR A 369 -23.25 -2.82 25.93
CA TYR A 369 -23.76 -3.81 26.87
C TYR A 369 -22.79 -4.99 27.07
N LYS A 370 -21.48 -4.80 26.87
CA LYS A 370 -20.46 -5.83 27.16
C LYS A 370 -20.74 -6.38 28.57
N LYS A 371 -21.14 -7.66 28.62
CA LYS A 371 -21.39 -8.40 29.86
C LYS A 371 -20.11 -8.62 30.65
#